data_AF-A0A1V5S1G2-F1
#
_entry.id   AF-A0A1V5S1G2-F1
#
_cell.length_a   1.000
_cell.length_b   1.000
_cell.length_c   1.000
_cell.angle_alpha   90.00
_cell.angle_beta   90.00
_cell.angle_gamma   90.00
#
_symmetry.space_group_name_H-M   'P 1'
#
loop_
_entity.id
_entity.type
_entity.pdbx_description
1 polymer ?
#
loop_
_entity_poly.entity_id
_entity_poly.type
_entity_poly.pdbx_seq_one_letter_code
_entity_poly.pdbx_strand_id
1 'polypeptide(L)'
;MGKSDAAVIKLDNKGKLLWTVPISGSNIEYFPGITLASDGDGCVIVGRSNSTDGYFSGDLSAKGEYDAYIIRMDDDGLVYWGSPFRGQYDDSFSDIICTADGYVAAGFSKSSIRDLRVVGNNGGQDMVIACFSYGGDLKWAKGFGGSHDDTAEGICAVSGGYFCAGRTYSSDNDLKDISGQKSNGEYAVGVLFKFV
;
A
#
# COMPACT_ATOMS: atom_id res chain seq x y z
N MET A 1 -27.28 1.13 2.31
CA MET A 1 -26.21 0.32 1.69
C MET A 1 -25.34 1.29 0.92
N GLY A 2 -24.09 1.49 1.34
CA GLY A 2 -23.10 2.24 0.57
C GLY A 2 -22.81 1.49 -0.74
N LYS A 3 -22.48 2.23 -1.80
CA LYS A 3 -21.99 1.63 -3.04
C LYS A 3 -20.54 1.21 -2.79
N SER A 4 -20.17 0.00 -3.19
CA SER A 4 -18.77 -0.42 -3.21
C SER A 4 -18.03 0.45 -4.23
N ASP A 5 -16.97 1.14 -3.81
CA ASP A 5 -16.15 1.96 -4.72
C ASP A 5 -14.95 1.18 -5.29
N ALA A 6 -14.70 -0.03 -4.79
CA ALA A 6 -13.74 -0.99 -5.33
C ALA A 6 -14.35 -2.38 -5.51
N ALA A 7 -13.80 -3.17 -6.45
CA ALA A 7 -14.13 -4.57 -6.63
C ALA A 7 -12.95 -5.34 -7.22
N VAL A 8 -12.85 -6.63 -6.90
CA VAL A 8 -11.97 -7.59 -7.56
C VAL A 8 -12.80 -8.37 -8.57
N ILE A 9 -12.27 -8.56 -9.78
CA ILE A 9 -12.88 -9.38 -10.82
C ILE A 9 -11.94 -10.50 -11.23
N LYS A 10 -12.50 -11.67 -11.54
CA LYS A 10 -11.76 -12.78 -12.14
C LYS A 10 -12.24 -13.04 -13.55
N LEU A 11 -11.29 -13.21 -14.45
CA LEU A 11 -11.51 -13.50 -15.86
C LEU A 11 -10.92 -14.88 -16.21
N ASP A 12 -11.49 -15.57 -17.18
CA ASP A 12 -10.81 -16.70 -17.82
C ASP A 12 -9.72 -16.22 -18.80
N ASN A 13 -8.95 -17.16 -19.36
CA ASN A 13 -7.88 -16.86 -20.33
C ASN A 13 -8.37 -16.32 -21.68
N LYS A 14 -9.69 -16.19 -21.88
CA LYS A 14 -10.33 -15.56 -23.05
C LYS A 14 -10.97 -14.23 -22.68
N GLY A 15 -10.79 -13.75 -21.44
CA GLY A 15 -11.35 -12.49 -20.96
C GLY A 15 -12.83 -12.57 -20.54
N LYS A 16 -13.41 -13.76 -20.36
CA LYS A 16 -14.78 -13.89 -19.86
C LYS A 16 -14.81 -13.67 -18.35
N LEU A 17 -15.72 -12.83 -17.87
CA LEU A 17 -16.01 -12.66 -16.45
C LEU A 17 -16.48 -13.97 -15.81
N LEU A 18 -15.75 -14.42 -14.80
CA LEU A 18 -16.09 -15.58 -13.97
C LEU A 18 -16.84 -15.13 -12.71
N TRP A 19 -16.31 -14.14 -11.99
CA TRP A 19 -16.95 -13.57 -10.81
C TRP A 19 -16.48 -12.14 -10.53
N THR A 20 -17.24 -11.46 -9.66
CA THR A 20 -16.94 -10.13 -9.10
C THR A 20 -17.15 -10.18 -7.58
N VAL A 21 -16.16 -9.73 -6.83
CA VAL A 21 -16.23 -9.54 -5.37
C VAL A 21 -16.16 -8.05 -5.06
N PRO A 22 -17.23 -7.44 -4.52
CA PRO A 22 -17.16 -6.05 -4.06
C PRO A 22 -16.28 -5.94 -2.82
N ILE A 23 -15.38 -4.96 -2.80
CA ILE A 23 -14.60 -4.60 -1.62
C ILE A 23 -15.28 -3.37 -1.02
N SER A 24 -16.20 -3.61 -0.10
CA SER A 24 -17.18 -2.60 0.33
C SER A 24 -17.12 -2.27 1.81
N GLY A 25 -17.19 -0.98 2.10
CA GLY A 25 -17.64 -0.41 3.36
C GLY A 25 -18.74 0.64 3.12
N SER A 26 -18.98 1.46 4.13
CA SER A 26 -19.96 2.57 4.08
C SER A 26 -19.46 3.81 3.35
N ASN A 27 -18.13 3.94 3.18
CA ASN A 27 -17.46 5.10 2.60
C ASN A 27 -16.61 4.68 1.37
N ILE A 28 -15.41 5.24 1.22
CA ILE A 28 -14.59 5.15 0.01
C ILE A 28 -13.60 3.99 0.13
N GLU A 29 -13.52 3.18 -0.93
CA GLU A 29 -12.53 2.14 -1.13
C GLU A 29 -11.72 2.36 -2.41
N TYR A 30 -10.40 2.28 -2.31
CA TYR A 30 -9.50 2.36 -3.46
C TYR A 30 -8.37 1.35 -3.32
N PHE A 31 -8.38 0.31 -4.16
CA PHE A 31 -7.44 -0.82 -4.12
C PHE A 31 -6.71 -1.01 -5.46
N PRO A 32 -5.63 -0.25 -5.71
CA PRO A 32 -4.91 -0.28 -6.98
C PRO A 32 -3.95 -1.47 -7.11
N GLY A 33 -3.45 -2.03 -6.00
CA GLY A 33 -2.42 -3.07 -6.01
C GLY A 33 -3.02 -4.46 -5.89
N ILE A 34 -2.51 -5.42 -6.68
CA ILE A 34 -2.89 -6.83 -6.61
C ILE A 34 -1.69 -7.72 -6.96
N THR A 35 -1.49 -8.80 -6.19
CA THR A 35 -0.52 -9.87 -6.48
C THR A 35 -1.17 -11.23 -6.29
N LEU A 36 -0.59 -12.28 -6.89
CA LEU A 36 -0.95 -13.66 -6.54
C LEU A 36 -0.65 -13.95 -5.08
N ALA A 37 -1.49 -14.78 -4.47
CA ALA A 37 -1.18 -15.38 -3.18
C ALA A 37 -0.01 -16.37 -3.32
N SER A 38 0.77 -16.54 -2.24
CA SER A 38 1.99 -17.36 -2.25
C SER A 38 1.76 -18.85 -2.50
N ASP A 39 0.56 -19.34 -2.19
CA ASP A 39 0.11 -20.72 -2.41
C ASP A 39 -0.53 -20.91 -3.80
N GLY A 40 -0.70 -19.83 -4.57
CA GLY A 40 -1.39 -19.82 -5.87
C GLY A 40 -2.93 -19.85 -5.76
N ASP A 41 -3.49 -19.86 -4.55
CA ASP A 41 -4.94 -19.85 -4.32
C ASP A 41 -5.44 -18.42 -4.14
N GLY A 42 -5.72 -17.77 -5.27
CA GLY A 42 -6.26 -16.42 -5.32
C GLY A 42 -5.22 -15.32 -5.25
N CYS A 43 -5.55 -14.24 -4.55
CA CYS A 43 -4.79 -12.99 -4.62
C CYS A 43 -4.74 -12.22 -3.31
N VAL A 44 -3.78 -11.30 -3.24
CA VAL A 44 -3.69 -10.29 -2.19
C VAL A 44 -3.79 -8.92 -2.84
N ILE A 45 -4.68 -8.08 -2.31
CA ILE A 45 -4.88 -6.70 -2.76
C ILE A 45 -4.43 -5.72 -1.69
N VAL A 46 -4.01 -4.53 -2.11
CA VAL A 46 -3.66 -3.43 -1.22
C VAL A 46 -4.28 -2.12 -1.69
N GLY A 47 -4.50 -1.22 -0.74
CA GLY A 47 -5.16 0.05 -1.01
C GLY A 47 -5.42 0.85 0.25
N ARG A 48 -6.48 1.63 0.20
CA ARG A 48 -6.97 2.43 1.32
C ARG A 48 -8.49 2.42 1.45
N SER A 49 -8.96 2.67 2.66
CA SER A 49 -10.37 2.95 2.94
C SER A 49 -10.52 3.89 4.14
N ASN A 50 -11.60 4.67 4.17
CA ASN A 50 -12.04 5.43 5.34
C ASN A 50 -13.31 4.87 5.98
N SER A 51 -13.72 3.67 5.58
CA SER A 51 -14.85 2.93 6.15
C SER A 51 -14.51 2.33 7.52
N THR A 52 -15.55 2.02 8.29
CA THR A 52 -15.45 1.43 9.64
C THR A 52 -16.32 0.18 9.82
N ASP A 53 -16.82 -0.35 8.71
CA ASP A 53 -17.75 -1.47 8.61
C ASP A 53 -17.36 -2.39 7.45
N GLY A 54 -18.09 -3.50 7.28
CA GLY A 54 -17.74 -4.52 6.30
C GLY A 54 -16.35 -5.09 6.56
N TYR A 55 -15.54 -5.13 5.50
CA TYR A 55 -14.14 -5.60 5.56
C TYR A 55 -13.21 -4.67 6.37
N PHE A 56 -13.69 -3.50 6.77
CA PHE A 56 -12.92 -2.47 7.49
C PHE A 56 -13.32 -2.33 8.95
N SER A 57 -14.22 -3.20 9.42
CA SER A 57 -14.58 -3.33 10.83
C SER A 57 -13.40 -3.86 11.67
N GLY A 58 -13.40 -3.59 12.98
CA GLY A 58 -12.34 -4.04 13.89
C GLY A 58 -11.99 -3.00 14.95
N ASP A 59 -10.75 -3.03 15.45
CA ASP A 59 -10.23 -1.98 16.33
C ASP A 59 -10.04 -0.68 15.51
N LEU A 60 -10.73 0.40 15.93
CA LEU A 60 -10.71 1.71 15.29
C LEU A 60 -9.94 2.75 16.11
N SER A 61 -9.28 2.35 17.20
CA SER A 61 -8.56 3.26 18.09
C SER A 61 -7.42 4.02 17.41
N ALA A 62 -6.98 3.53 16.25
CA ALA A 62 -5.90 4.05 15.41
C ALA A 62 -6.36 4.79 14.15
N LYS A 63 -7.67 4.90 13.91
CA LYS A 63 -8.20 5.27 12.60
C LYS A 63 -7.74 6.68 12.17
N GLY A 64 -7.12 6.75 10.99
CA GLY A 64 -6.84 7.98 10.28
C GLY A 64 -8.01 8.45 9.41
N GLU A 65 -7.75 9.47 8.58
CA GLU A 65 -8.69 9.91 7.56
C GLU A 65 -8.90 8.81 6.52
N TYR A 66 -7.82 8.31 5.93
CA TYR A 66 -7.76 7.05 5.18
C TYR A 66 -6.72 6.12 5.79
N ASP A 67 -7.09 4.86 5.92
CA ASP A 67 -6.24 3.81 6.45
C ASP A 67 -5.78 2.90 5.32
N ALA A 68 -4.51 2.47 5.33
CA ALA A 68 -4.03 1.48 4.36
C ALA A 68 -4.49 0.08 4.77
N TYR A 69 -4.71 -0.78 3.77
CA TYR A 69 -5.12 -2.17 3.99
C TYR A 69 -4.39 -3.13 3.07
N ILE A 70 -4.20 -4.35 3.58
CA ILE A 70 -3.82 -5.52 2.81
C ILE A 70 -4.89 -6.61 3.04
N ILE A 71 -5.43 -7.17 1.97
CA ILE A 71 -6.56 -8.12 2.02
C ILE A 71 -6.22 -9.34 1.18
N ARG A 72 -6.39 -10.53 1.75
CA ARG A 72 -6.21 -11.82 1.07
C ARG A 72 -7.55 -12.46 0.77
N MET A 73 -7.70 -12.98 -0.44
CA MET A 73 -8.82 -13.83 -0.85
C MET A 73 -8.34 -15.04 -1.64
N ASP A 74 -9.19 -16.05 -1.72
CA ASP A 74 -8.96 -17.26 -2.50
C ASP A 74 -9.40 -17.13 -3.97
N ASP A 75 -9.19 -18.20 -4.75
CA ASP A 75 -9.47 -18.22 -6.19
C ASP A 75 -10.98 -18.17 -6.51
N ASP A 76 -11.83 -18.44 -5.54
CA ASP A 76 -13.29 -18.33 -5.61
C ASP A 76 -13.82 -16.98 -5.09
N GLY A 77 -12.93 -16.12 -4.58
CA GLY A 77 -13.25 -14.77 -4.13
C GLY A 77 -13.68 -14.67 -2.66
N LEU A 78 -13.50 -15.73 -1.86
CA LEU A 78 -13.71 -15.67 -0.42
C LEU A 78 -12.54 -14.97 0.26
N VAL A 79 -12.82 -13.94 1.06
CA VAL A 79 -11.82 -13.22 1.84
C VAL A 79 -11.40 -14.05 3.05
N TYR A 80 -10.10 -14.31 3.17
CA TYR A 80 -9.52 -15.01 4.34
C TYR A 80 -9.21 -14.06 5.49
N TRP A 81 -8.57 -12.94 5.17
CA TRP A 81 -8.19 -11.93 6.16
C TRP A 81 -8.01 -10.56 5.51
N GLY A 82 -8.13 -9.53 6.32
CA GLY A 82 -7.78 -8.16 6.00
C GLY A 82 -7.05 -7.54 7.18
N SER A 83 -5.83 -7.06 6.95
CA SER A 83 -5.01 -6.42 7.98
C SER A 83 -4.94 -4.92 7.72
N PRO A 84 -5.31 -4.10 8.72
CA PRO A 84 -5.09 -2.68 8.65
C PRO A 84 -3.59 -2.34 8.81
N PHE A 85 -3.14 -1.29 8.13
CA PHE A 85 -1.86 -0.63 8.36
C PHE A 85 -2.14 0.85 8.57
N ARG A 86 -2.19 1.29 9.83
CA ARG A 86 -2.88 2.53 10.20
C ARG A 86 -2.06 3.44 11.09
N GLY A 87 -2.29 4.73 10.91
CA GLY A 87 -1.83 5.77 11.80
C GLY A 87 -2.84 6.92 11.88
N GLN A 88 -2.41 8.05 12.43
CA GLN A 88 -3.32 9.14 12.77
C GLN A 88 -3.89 9.93 11.57
N TYR A 89 -3.32 9.76 10.38
CA TYR A 89 -3.63 10.54 9.17
C TYR A 89 -3.80 9.63 7.95
N ASP A 90 -3.67 10.18 6.73
CA ASP A 90 -3.81 9.40 5.50
C ASP A 90 -2.66 8.43 5.27
N ASP A 91 -3.03 7.18 5.05
CA ASP A 91 -2.13 6.10 4.71
C ASP A 91 -2.71 5.32 3.52
N SER A 92 -1.85 4.93 2.57
CA SER A 92 -2.28 4.15 1.41
C SER A 92 -1.14 3.30 0.87
N PHE A 93 -1.48 2.09 0.42
CA PHE A 93 -0.63 1.34 -0.50
C PHE A 93 -1.10 1.53 -1.94
N SER A 94 -0.13 1.52 -2.85
CA SER A 94 -0.30 1.70 -4.29
C SER A 94 0.02 0.44 -5.07
N ASP A 95 0.99 -0.36 -4.59
CA ASP A 95 1.44 -1.58 -5.25
C ASP A 95 1.88 -2.64 -4.23
N ILE A 96 1.86 -3.91 -4.63
CA ILE A 96 2.23 -5.06 -3.80
C ILE A 96 2.84 -6.17 -4.65
N ILE A 97 3.84 -6.85 -4.10
CA ILE A 97 4.41 -8.06 -4.67
C ILE A 97 4.40 -9.21 -3.66
N CYS A 98 4.24 -10.43 -4.18
CA CYS A 98 4.57 -11.65 -3.44
C CYS A 98 6.07 -11.94 -3.56
N THR A 99 6.70 -12.27 -2.45
CA THR A 99 8.11 -12.64 -2.33
C THR A 99 8.24 -14.05 -1.74
N ALA A 100 9.46 -14.58 -1.62
CA ALA A 100 9.68 -15.89 -0.99
C ALA A 100 9.38 -15.91 0.53
N ASP A 101 9.37 -14.73 1.17
CA ASP A 101 9.23 -14.61 2.62
C ASP A 101 7.94 -13.90 3.04
N GLY A 102 7.04 -13.56 2.12
CA GLY A 102 5.84 -12.79 2.44
C GLY A 102 5.43 -11.84 1.35
N TYR A 103 4.66 -10.83 1.71
CA TYR A 103 4.23 -9.79 0.80
C TYR A 103 4.98 -8.49 1.09
N VAL A 104 5.27 -7.69 0.07
CA VAL A 104 5.87 -6.36 0.24
C VAL A 104 5.03 -5.35 -0.53
N ALA A 105 4.51 -4.37 0.20
CA ALA A 105 3.67 -3.30 -0.33
C ALA A 105 4.41 -1.97 -0.30
N ALA A 106 4.08 -1.10 -1.25
CA ALA A 106 4.64 0.24 -1.39
C ALA A 106 3.53 1.28 -1.50
N GLY A 107 3.73 2.46 -0.94
CA GLY A 107 2.75 3.53 -0.94
C GLY A 107 3.22 4.80 -0.25
N PHE A 108 2.33 5.49 0.46
CA PHE A 108 2.66 6.66 1.26
C PHE A 108 2.00 6.63 2.64
N SER A 109 2.55 7.43 3.57
CA SER A 109 1.98 7.68 4.88
C SER A 109 2.17 9.13 5.29
N LYS A 110 1.14 9.76 5.86
CA LYS A 110 1.23 11.04 6.59
C LYS A 110 1.40 10.84 8.09
N SER A 111 1.35 9.61 8.56
CA SER A 111 1.27 9.27 9.97
C SER A 111 2.64 9.07 10.62
N SER A 112 2.76 9.40 11.90
CA SER A 112 4.01 9.23 12.68
C SER A 112 3.84 8.43 13.97
N ILE A 113 2.67 7.79 14.17
CA ILE A 113 2.36 7.01 15.37
C ILE A 113 1.87 5.60 15.01
N ARG A 114 1.79 4.73 16.03
CA ARG A 114 1.35 3.32 15.94
C ARG A 114 2.20 2.50 14.99
N ASP A 115 1.59 1.77 14.04
CA ASP A 115 2.30 0.92 13.08
C ASP A 115 3.28 1.74 12.23
N LEU A 116 3.00 3.03 12.09
CA LEU A 116 3.75 4.00 11.32
C LEU A 116 4.73 4.81 12.17
N ARG A 117 4.81 4.57 13.48
CA ARG A 117 5.87 5.13 14.33
C ARG A 117 7.26 4.70 13.87
N VAL A 118 7.36 3.51 13.27
CA VAL A 118 8.64 2.94 12.78
C VAL A 118 9.06 3.59 11.46
N VAL A 119 8.10 4.14 10.72
CA VAL A 119 8.30 4.77 9.41
C VAL A 119 8.78 6.22 9.59
N GLY A 120 8.25 6.93 10.59
CA GLY A 120 8.52 8.35 10.78
C GLY A 120 7.76 9.21 9.75
N ASN A 121 7.68 10.51 10.02
CA ASN A 121 7.24 11.50 9.04
C ASN A 121 8.20 12.70 9.15
N ASN A 122 8.90 13.01 8.07
CA ASN A 122 9.90 14.07 7.99
C ASN A 122 9.35 15.41 7.46
N GLY A 123 8.04 15.49 7.18
CA GLY A 123 7.38 16.67 6.65
C GLY A 123 5.95 16.39 6.17
N GLY A 124 5.78 16.29 4.85
CA GLY A 124 4.51 16.03 4.18
C GLY A 124 4.03 14.59 4.35
N GLN A 125 3.65 13.92 3.26
CA GLN A 125 3.57 12.46 3.25
C GLN A 125 4.92 11.87 2.84
N ASP A 126 5.34 10.76 3.47
CA ASP A 126 6.57 10.05 3.11
C ASP A 126 6.25 8.74 2.38
N MET A 127 7.17 8.25 1.54
CA MET A 127 7.05 6.92 0.94
C MET A 127 7.11 5.87 2.03
N VAL A 128 6.24 4.86 1.96
CA VAL A 128 6.29 3.72 2.89
C VAL A 128 6.44 2.41 2.13
N ILE A 129 7.39 1.59 2.57
CA ILE A 129 7.55 0.20 2.14
C ILE A 129 7.32 -0.69 3.36
N ALA A 130 6.37 -1.61 3.27
CA ALA A 130 6.00 -2.50 4.36
C ALA A 130 6.01 -3.97 3.91
N CYS A 131 6.59 -4.84 4.73
CA CYS A 131 6.58 -6.28 4.52
C CYS A 131 5.65 -6.96 5.51
N PHE A 132 4.86 -7.89 5.01
CA PHE A 132 3.89 -8.67 5.75
C PHE A 132 4.19 -10.17 5.66
N SER A 133 3.83 -10.91 6.70
CA SER A 133 3.77 -12.37 6.67
C SER A 133 2.71 -12.84 5.66
N TYR A 134 2.76 -14.13 5.29
CA TYR A 134 1.68 -14.72 4.48
C TYR A 134 0.32 -14.72 5.19
N GLY A 135 0.31 -14.58 6.52
CA GLY A 135 -0.89 -14.41 7.34
C GLY A 135 -1.35 -12.96 7.50
N GLY A 136 -0.65 -11.99 6.89
CA GLY A 136 -1.02 -10.57 6.94
C GLY A 136 -0.45 -9.80 8.13
N ASP A 137 0.47 -10.38 8.91
CA ASP A 137 1.10 -9.68 10.04
C ASP A 137 2.24 -8.79 9.55
N LEU A 138 2.34 -7.56 10.06
CA LEU A 138 3.45 -6.67 9.75
C LEU A 138 4.78 -7.25 10.29
N LYS A 139 5.76 -7.45 9.39
CA LYS A 139 7.13 -7.86 9.72
C LYS A 139 8.03 -6.66 9.94
N TRP A 140 8.00 -5.71 8.99
CA TRP A 140 8.76 -4.46 9.06
C TRP A 140 8.11 -3.42 8.17
N ALA A 141 8.33 -2.15 8.49
CA ALA A 141 8.00 -1.02 7.63
C ALA A 141 9.15 0.00 7.65
N LYS A 142 9.36 0.70 6.54
CA LYS A 142 10.36 1.76 6.39
C LYS A 142 9.76 2.95 5.66
N GLY A 143 10.08 4.14 6.17
CA GLY A 143 9.77 5.43 5.55
C GLY A 143 10.94 5.97 4.75
N PHE A 144 10.66 6.64 3.65
CA PHE A 144 11.65 7.34 2.84
C PHE A 144 11.05 8.65 2.34
N GLY A 145 11.74 9.76 2.57
CA GLY A 145 11.22 11.06 2.14
C GLY A 145 11.99 12.22 2.72
N GLY A 146 11.35 13.39 2.69
CA GLY A 146 11.92 14.66 3.07
C GLY A 146 10.89 15.62 3.64
N SER A 147 11.12 16.91 3.46
CA SER A 147 10.25 17.94 4.02
C SER A 147 8.90 18.10 3.31
N HIS A 148 8.73 17.50 2.12
CA HIS A 148 7.54 17.63 1.27
C HIS A 148 6.93 16.26 0.95
N ASP A 149 5.90 16.23 0.09
CA ASP A 149 5.20 15.00 -0.25
C ASP A 149 6.04 14.04 -1.11
N ASP A 150 6.08 12.79 -0.71
CA ASP A 150 6.82 11.70 -1.31
C ASP A 150 5.94 10.44 -1.38
N THR A 151 5.87 9.80 -2.53
CA THR A 151 4.96 8.67 -2.78
C THR A 151 5.64 7.57 -3.55
N ALA A 152 5.58 6.34 -3.03
CA ALA A 152 5.89 5.14 -3.81
C ALA A 152 4.64 4.68 -4.58
N GLU A 153 4.81 4.36 -5.85
CA GLU A 153 3.71 3.97 -6.76
C GLU A 153 3.88 2.57 -7.34
N GLY A 154 5.10 2.04 -7.37
CA GLY A 154 5.38 0.70 -7.89
C GLY A 154 6.55 0.06 -7.18
N ILE A 155 6.53 -1.27 -7.06
CA ILE A 155 7.58 -2.03 -6.39
C ILE A 155 7.88 -3.33 -7.13
N CYS A 156 9.15 -3.71 -7.18
CA CYS A 156 9.54 -5.03 -7.66
C CYS A 156 10.71 -5.62 -6.87
N ALA A 157 10.74 -6.94 -6.73
CA ALA A 157 11.84 -7.64 -6.09
C ALA A 157 13.03 -7.79 -7.06
N VAL A 158 14.23 -7.72 -6.51
CA VAL A 158 15.50 -8.00 -7.21
C VAL A 158 16.42 -8.84 -6.35
N SER A 159 17.52 -9.32 -6.94
CA SER A 159 18.54 -10.04 -6.17
C SER A 159 19.09 -9.15 -5.05
N GLY A 160 18.86 -9.60 -3.81
CA GLY A 160 19.28 -8.92 -2.60
C GLY A 160 18.52 -7.64 -2.29
N GLY A 161 17.28 -7.45 -2.76
CA GLY A 161 16.55 -6.22 -2.45
C GLY A 161 15.26 -5.96 -3.22
N TYR A 162 14.86 -4.70 -3.22
CA TYR A 162 13.66 -4.21 -3.92
C TYR A 162 14.00 -2.94 -4.71
N PHE A 163 13.41 -2.80 -5.89
CA PHE A 163 13.29 -1.49 -6.52
C PHE A 163 11.92 -0.88 -6.23
N CYS A 164 11.88 0.43 -6.05
CA CYS A 164 10.65 1.18 -5.88
C CYS A 164 10.62 2.39 -6.82
N ALA A 165 9.52 2.58 -7.51
CA ALA A 165 9.26 3.74 -8.35
C ALA A 165 8.25 4.68 -7.68
N GLY A 166 8.38 5.99 -7.89
CA GLY A 166 7.50 6.95 -7.23
C GLY A 166 7.67 8.40 -7.67
N ARG A 167 7.08 9.30 -6.89
CA ARG A 167 7.15 10.76 -7.04
C ARG A 167 7.66 11.39 -5.76
N THR A 168 8.48 12.42 -5.89
CA THR A 168 8.96 13.23 -4.75
C THR A 168 8.84 14.72 -5.04
N TYR A 169 8.42 15.46 -4.03
CA TYR A 169 8.51 16.93 -3.97
C TYR A 169 9.67 17.42 -3.07
N SER A 170 10.36 16.48 -2.44
CA SER A 170 11.48 16.74 -1.53
C SER A 170 12.82 16.83 -2.26
N SER A 171 13.77 17.51 -1.63
CA SER A 171 15.17 17.60 -2.10
C SER A 171 16.18 17.51 -0.95
N ASP A 172 15.75 16.96 0.18
CA ASP A 172 16.48 16.80 1.42
C ASP A 172 16.36 15.36 1.97
N ASN A 173 16.98 15.11 3.13
CA ASN A 173 16.98 13.82 3.83
C ASN A 173 17.38 12.63 2.93
N ASP A 174 16.51 11.64 2.81
CA ASP A 174 16.76 10.43 2.02
C ASP A 174 16.83 10.72 0.52
N LEU A 175 16.30 11.88 0.11
CA LEU A 175 16.04 12.27 -1.28
C LEU A 175 16.95 13.40 -1.77
N LYS A 176 17.98 13.76 -0.99
CA LYS A 176 18.90 14.87 -1.29
C LYS A 176 19.77 14.70 -2.55
N ASP A 177 20.00 13.46 -2.99
CA ASP A 177 20.94 13.12 -4.06
C ASP A 177 20.26 12.69 -5.39
N ILE A 178 18.96 12.92 -5.54
CA ILE A 178 18.24 12.58 -6.77
C ILE A 178 18.64 13.59 -7.85
N SER A 179 19.48 13.13 -8.78
CA SER A 179 20.24 13.98 -9.71
C SER A 179 19.37 14.65 -10.79
N GLY A 180 19.54 15.97 -10.96
CA GLY A 180 19.31 16.68 -12.24
C GLY A 180 18.04 17.51 -12.35
N GLN A 181 16.99 17.19 -11.61
CA GLN A 181 15.82 18.04 -11.45
C GLN A 181 15.57 18.20 -9.96
N LYS A 182 15.97 19.35 -9.41
CA LYS A 182 15.63 19.66 -8.02
C LYS A 182 14.13 19.88 -7.98
N SER A 183 13.40 19.07 -7.23
CA SER A 183 12.08 19.49 -6.82
C SER A 183 12.23 20.72 -5.93
N ASN A 184 11.50 21.79 -6.25
CA ASN A 184 11.39 23.01 -5.44
C ASN A 184 10.11 23.01 -4.60
N GLY A 185 9.49 21.83 -4.40
CA GLY A 185 8.16 21.70 -3.79
C GLY A 185 7.00 21.94 -4.78
N GLU A 186 7.25 22.39 -6.01
CA GLU A 186 6.18 22.65 -7.01
C GLU A 186 6.05 21.54 -8.06
N TYR A 187 7.13 20.79 -8.34
CA TYR A 187 7.17 19.76 -9.38
C TYR A 187 7.63 18.41 -8.83
N ALA A 188 6.88 17.34 -9.14
CA ALA A 188 7.26 15.99 -8.79
C ALA A 188 8.38 15.47 -9.70
N VAL A 189 9.37 14.80 -9.11
CA VAL A 189 10.40 14.05 -9.85
C VAL A 189 10.10 12.56 -9.78
N GLY A 190 10.15 11.88 -10.92
CA GLY A 190 10.08 10.42 -10.97
C GLY A 190 11.36 9.81 -10.39
N VAL A 191 11.22 8.91 -9.42
CA VAL A 191 12.35 8.33 -8.68
C VAL A 191 12.33 6.81 -8.76
N LEU A 192 13.53 6.21 -8.80
CA LEU A 192 13.75 4.77 -8.70
C LEU A 192 14.77 4.50 -7.59
N PHE A 193 14.36 3.84 -6.51
CA PHE A 193 15.23 3.48 -5.38
C PHE A 193 15.54 2.01 -5.39
N LYS A 194 16.76 1.63 -4.96
CA LYS A 194 17.09 0.26 -4.58
C LYS A 194 17.23 0.18 -3.06
N PHE A 195 16.50 -0.73 -2.45
CA PHE A 195 16.66 -1.09 -1.04
C PHE A 195 17.34 -2.45 -0.95
N VAL A 196 18.37 -2.56 -0.11
CA VAL A 196 19.12 -3.80 0.21
C VAL A 196 18.78 -4.26 1.62
#